data_AF-A0A3N4KRH6-F1
#
_entry.id   AF-A0A3N4KRH6-F1
#
_cell.length_a   1.000
_cell.length_b   1.000
_cell.length_c   1.000
_cell.angle_alpha   90.00
_cell.angle_beta   90.00
_cell.angle_gamma   90.00
#
_symmetry.space_group_name_H-M   'P 1'
#
loop_
_entity.id
_entity.type
_entity.pdbx_description
1 polymer ?
#
loop_
_entity_poly.entity_id
_entity_poly.type
_entity_poly.pdbx_seq_one_letter_code
_entity_poly.pdbx_strand_id
1 'polypeptide(L)'
;MESLKKEFVDIRRARQQEELSRIGEKRRRVLDGIYPPTTDRRHAEISGRRHKYTGKWFSRHLYFQAWVDKRLKSQILWGHGIPGAGRTFIASLVSDEFESRASVENYGVAYIYFNFKEQEQQHPIQALSSLIKQLLTQVKGSKLPAEAEKLYDEFISEKKQPPFQNLQQVLSSISQSFTRIFLVFDALDECDEEFNERSFFHSLMVLQK
;
A
#
# COMPACT_ATOMS: atom_id res chain seq x y z
N MET A 1 22.77 46.66 -12.17
CA MET A 1 21.72 46.28 -11.20
C MET A 1 20.79 45.20 -11.76
N GLU A 2 20.22 45.37 -12.97
CA GLU A 2 19.38 44.34 -13.65
C GLU A 2 20.09 42.98 -13.84
N SER A 3 21.35 43.00 -14.30
CA SER A 3 22.13 41.79 -14.60
C SER A 3 22.37 40.91 -13.37
N LEU A 4 22.73 41.53 -12.24
CA LEU A 4 22.95 40.84 -10.97
C LEU A 4 21.64 40.20 -10.45
N LYS A 5 20.50 40.90 -10.58
CA LYS A 5 19.19 40.34 -10.19
C LYS A 5 18.83 39.12 -11.03
N LYS A 6 19.09 39.14 -12.34
CA LYS A 6 18.84 38.01 -13.24
C LYS A 6 19.69 36.80 -12.87
N GLU A 7 20.98 37.01 -12.62
CA GLU A 7 21.92 35.97 -12.21
C GLU A 7 21.53 35.32 -10.86
N PHE A 8 21.12 36.12 -9.86
CA PHE A 8 20.59 35.59 -8.59
C PHE A 8 19.33 34.73 -8.77
N VAL A 9 18.43 35.11 -9.68
CA VAL A 9 17.22 34.34 -9.99
C VAL A 9 17.58 33.03 -10.68
N ASP A 10 18.51 33.05 -11.64
CA ASP A 10 18.95 31.86 -12.37
C ASP A 10 19.68 30.87 -11.45
N ILE A 11 20.54 31.35 -10.54
CA ILE A 11 21.19 30.51 -9.50
C ILE A 11 20.16 29.87 -8.57
N ARG A 12 19.12 30.60 -8.14
CA ARG A 12 18.05 30.05 -7.29
C ARG A 12 17.25 28.97 -8.01
N ARG A 13 16.92 29.18 -9.29
CA ARG A 13 16.23 28.19 -10.12
C ARG A 13 17.04 26.93 -10.31
N ALA A 14 18.34 27.07 -10.62
CA ALA A 14 19.24 25.94 -10.78
C ALA A 14 19.32 25.09 -9.51
N ARG A 15 19.50 25.72 -8.34
CA ARG A 15 19.51 25.01 -7.04
C ARG A 15 18.20 24.29 -6.74
N GLN A 16 17.06 24.92 -7.03
CA GLN A 16 15.75 24.31 -6.82
C GLN A 16 15.54 23.09 -7.73
N GLN A 17 15.96 23.18 -8.99
CA GLN A 17 15.86 22.08 -9.94
C GLN A 17 16.77 20.90 -9.56
N GLU A 18 17.97 21.18 -9.07
CA GLU A 18 18.89 20.16 -8.54
C GLU A 18 18.31 19.47 -7.30
N GLU A 19 17.72 20.22 -6.37
CA GLU A 19 17.06 19.66 -5.18
C GLU A 19 15.87 18.77 -5.56
N LEU A 20 15.02 19.22 -6.49
CA LEU A 20 13.89 18.42 -6.97
C LEU A 20 14.34 17.13 -7.67
N SER A 21 15.40 17.20 -8.48
CA SER A 21 16.01 16.03 -9.11
C SER A 21 16.52 15.04 -8.06
N ARG A 22 17.23 15.54 -7.05
CA ARG A 22 17.74 14.70 -5.94
C ARG A 22 16.62 14.03 -5.15
N ILE A 23 15.54 14.76 -4.85
CA ILE A 23 14.37 14.21 -4.13
C ILE A 23 13.68 13.15 -5.00
N GLY A 24 13.47 13.42 -6.29
CA GLY A 24 12.86 12.47 -7.21
C GLY A 24 13.66 11.17 -7.34
N GLU A 25 14.98 11.29 -7.46
CA GLU A 25 15.88 10.15 -7.54
C GLU A 25 15.93 9.34 -6.24
N LYS A 26 15.92 10.01 -5.08
CA LYS A 26 15.82 9.33 -3.77
C LYS A 26 14.50 8.58 -3.65
N ARG A 27 13.38 9.22 -3.98
CA ARG A 27 12.05 8.59 -3.98
C ARG A 27 12.04 7.34 -4.85
N ARG A 28 12.56 7.43 -6.08
CA ARG A 28 12.64 6.30 -7.01
C ARG A 28 13.44 5.15 -6.41
N ARG A 29 14.62 5.43 -5.86
CA ARG A 29 15.46 4.41 -5.20
C ARG A 29 14.76 3.71 -4.03
N VAL A 30 14.06 4.45 -3.19
CA VAL A 30 13.28 3.88 -2.07
C VAL A 30 12.18 2.96 -2.59
N LEU A 31 11.38 3.42 -3.56
CA LEU A 31 10.29 2.63 -4.15
C LEU A 31 10.79 1.38 -4.87
N ASP A 32 11.88 1.49 -5.64
CA ASP A 32 12.49 0.39 -6.38
C ASP A 32 13.11 -0.64 -5.43
N GLY A 33 13.72 -0.17 -4.33
CA GLY A 33 14.44 -1.02 -3.38
C GLY A 33 13.55 -1.80 -2.42
N ILE A 34 12.37 -1.28 -2.05
CA ILE A 34 11.42 -2.05 -1.24
C ILE A 34 10.97 -3.27 -2.05
N TYR A 35 10.92 -4.42 -1.37
CA TYR A 35 10.61 -5.74 -1.93
C TYR A 35 9.56 -5.67 -3.06
N PRO A 36 9.79 -6.35 -4.20
CA PRO A 36 8.90 -6.24 -5.35
C PRO A 36 7.47 -6.65 -4.97
N PRO A 37 6.44 -5.87 -5.34
CA PRO A 37 5.07 -6.23 -5.06
C PRO A 37 4.70 -7.35 -6.03
N THR A 38 4.84 -8.60 -5.59
CA THR A 38 4.32 -9.77 -6.32
C THR A 38 2.80 -9.69 -6.48
N THR A 39 2.17 -8.86 -5.65
CA THR A 39 0.73 -8.67 -5.57
C THR A 39 0.13 -7.98 -6.79
N ASP A 40 0.80 -7.02 -7.43
CA ASP A 40 0.23 -6.26 -8.55
C ASP A 40 -0.01 -7.17 -9.77
N ARG A 41 0.94 -8.06 -10.05
CA ARG A 41 0.78 -9.06 -11.12
C ARG A 41 -0.40 -9.98 -10.86
N ARG A 42 -0.52 -10.51 -9.64
CA ARG A 42 -1.63 -11.39 -9.26
C ARG A 42 -2.97 -10.67 -9.35
N HIS A 43 -3.02 -9.41 -8.90
CA HIS A 43 -4.22 -8.60 -9.03
C HIS A 43 -4.63 -8.41 -10.51
N ALA A 44 -3.68 -8.07 -11.38
CA ALA A 44 -3.94 -7.92 -12.81
C ALA A 44 -4.44 -9.23 -13.45
N GLU A 45 -3.87 -10.38 -13.09
CA GLU A 45 -4.33 -11.69 -13.56
C GLU A 45 -5.77 -12.01 -13.11
N ILE A 46 -6.10 -11.74 -11.85
CA ILE A 46 -7.45 -11.96 -11.31
C ILE A 46 -8.46 -10.98 -11.93
N SER A 47 -8.13 -9.69 -11.96
CA SER A 47 -8.96 -8.62 -12.50
C SER A 47 -9.23 -8.83 -13.99
N GLY A 48 -8.21 -9.22 -14.76
CA GLY A 48 -8.35 -9.53 -16.19
C GLY A 48 -9.24 -10.74 -16.50
N ARG A 49 -9.34 -11.70 -15.57
CA ARG A 49 -10.24 -12.87 -15.69
C ARG A 49 -11.67 -12.58 -15.19
N ARG A 50 -11.88 -11.48 -14.49
CA ARG A 50 -13.17 -11.13 -13.89
C ARG A 50 -14.09 -10.53 -14.96
N HIS A 51 -15.25 -11.14 -15.18
CA HIS A 51 -16.27 -10.53 -16.06
C HIS A 51 -16.80 -9.21 -15.48
N LYS A 52 -17.10 -8.25 -16.36
CA LYS A 52 -17.47 -6.84 -16.06
C LYS A 52 -18.53 -6.61 -14.98
N TYR A 53 -19.39 -7.58 -14.71
CA TYR A 53 -20.50 -7.45 -13.75
C TYR A 53 -20.39 -8.39 -12.55
N THR A 54 -19.39 -9.28 -12.52
CA THR A 54 -19.16 -10.20 -11.41
C THR A 54 -18.91 -9.42 -10.11
N GLY A 55 -19.60 -9.80 -9.05
CA GLY A 55 -19.42 -9.21 -7.72
C GLY A 55 -20.05 -7.83 -7.50
N LYS A 56 -20.63 -7.16 -8.52
CA LYS A 56 -21.22 -5.82 -8.35
C LYS A 56 -22.36 -5.74 -7.34
N TRP A 57 -23.05 -6.85 -7.09
CA TRP A 57 -24.06 -6.94 -6.04
C TRP A 57 -23.44 -6.66 -4.66
N PHE A 58 -22.20 -7.07 -4.44
CA PHE A 58 -21.50 -6.92 -3.17
C PHE A 58 -21.21 -5.46 -2.87
N SER A 59 -20.62 -4.73 -3.83
CA SER A 59 -20.36 -3.31 -3.61
C SER A 59 -21.64 -2.50 -3.51
N ARG A 60 -22.75 -2.91 -4.13
CA ARG A 60 -24.06 -2.27 -3.97
C ARG A 60 -24.79 -2.63 -2.67
N HIS A 61 -24.31 -3.61 -1.93
CA HIS A 61 -24.98 -4.08 -0.72
C HIS A 61 -24.95 -2.98 0.35
N LEU A 62 -26.10 -2.72 0.98
CA LEU A 62 -26.25 -1.62 1.96
C LEU A 62 -25.27 -1.74 3.13
N TYR A 63 -24.97 -2.97 3.56
CA TYR A 63 -23.99 -3.21 4.62
C TYR A 63 -22.56 -2.83 4.20
N PHE A 64 -22.15 -3.13 2.96
CA PHE A 64 -20.84 -2.73 2.43
C PHE A 64 -20.75 -1.21 2.34
N GLN A 65 -21.78 -0.55 1.80
CA GLN A 65 -21.82 0.90 1.73
C GLN A 65 -21.80 1.55 3.12
N ALA A 66 -22.55 1.03 4.09
CA ALA A 66 -22.51 1.52 5.47
C ALA A 66 -21.12 1.37 6.11
N TRP A 67 -20.41 0.26 5.85
CA TRP A 67 -19.03 0.06 6.29
C TRP A 67 -18.08 1.07 5.63
N VAL A 68 -18.18 1.25 4.31
CA VAL A 68 -17.40 2.25 3.59
C VAL A 68 -17.70 3.64 4.11
N ASP A 69 -18.93 4.00 4.44
CA ASP A 69 -19.29 5.33 4.97
C ASP A 69 -18.93 5.56 6.45
N LYS A 70 -18.20 4.62 7.08
CA LYS A 70 -17.89 4.62 8.53
C LYS A 70 -19.16 4.69 9.41
N ARG A 71 -20.30 4.19 8.93
CA ARG A 71 -21.56 4.13 9.69
C ARG A 71 -21.64 2.91 10.61
N LEU A 72 -20.73 1.94 10.45
CA LEU A 72 -20.63 0.77 11.32
C LEU A 72 -19.55 1.00 12.40
N LYS A 73 -19.72 0.33 13.55
CA LYS A 73 -18.74 0.38 14.65
C LYS A 73 -17.40 -0.29 14.30
N SER A 74 -17.47 -1.41 13.56
CA SER A 74 -16.28 -2.15 13.14
C SER A 74 -15.69 -1.54 11.88
N GLN A 75 -14.37 -1.33 11.89
CA GLN A 75 -13.60 -1.01 10.68
C GLN A 75 -13.17 -2.26 9.91
N ILE A 76 -13.47 -3.45 10.42
CA ILE A 76 -13.22 -4.73 9.76
C ILE A 76 -14.52 -5.22 9.13
N LEU A 77 -14.47 -5.49 7.82
CA LEU A 77 -15.51 -6.20 7.09
C LEU A 77 -14.99 -7.60 6.75
N TRP A 78 -15.66 -8.62 7.27
CA TRP A 78 -15.27 -10.00 7.04
C TRP A 78 -16.18 -10.68 6.01
N GLY A 79 -15.59 -11.18 4.92
CA GLY A 79 -16.30 -11.89 3.85
C GLY A 79 -16.22 -13.40 4.02
N HIS A 80 -17.31 -14.04 4.43
CA HIS A 80 -17.43 -15.50 4.42
C HIS A 80 -18.15 -16.01 3.16
N GLY A 81 -17.78 -17.19 2.70
CA GLY A 81 -18.44 -17.87 1.60
C GLY A 81 -17.87 -19.26 1.38
N ILE A 82 -18.64 -20.13 0.75
CA ILE A 82 -18.18 -21.47 0.38
C ILE A 82 -17.04 -21.40 -0.66
N PRO A 83 -16.18 -22.43 -0.76
CA PRO A 83 -15.23 -22.54 -1.86
C PRO A 83 -15.92 -22.38 -3.22
N GLY A 84 -15.30 -21.65 -4.14
CA GLY A 84 -15.87 -21.37 -5.46
C GLY A 84 -16.93 -20.25 -5.52
N ALA A 85 -17.32 -19.63 -4.40
CA ALA A 85 -18.28 -18.53 -4.39
C ALA A 85 -17.81 -17.22 -5.05
N GLY A 86 -16.59 -17.19 -5.60
CA GLY A 86 -16.04 -16.00 -6.27
C GLY A 86 -15.46 -14.93 -5.35
N ARG A 87 -15.10 -15.28 -4.11
CA ARG A 87 -14.52 -14.36 -3.10
C ARG A 87 -13.33 -13.57 -3.64
N THR A 88 -12.37 -14.23 -4.27
CA THR A 88 -11.20 -13.60 -4.93
C THR A 88 -11.59 -12.58 -6.02
N PHE A 89 -12.65 -12.86 -6.78
CA PHE A 89 -13.16 -11.89 -7.76
C PHE A 89 -13.86 -10.69 -7.09
N ILE A 90 -14.51 -10.90 -5.95
CA ILE A 90 -15.09 -9.81 -5.16
C ILE A 90 -13.97 -8.97 -4.52
N ALA A 91 -12.95 -9.59 -3.93
CA ALA A 91 -11.80 -8.90 -3.34
C ALA A 91 -11.11 -8.01 -4.38
N SER A 92 -10.83 -8.56 -5.57
CA SER A 92 -10.26 -7.76 -6.66
C SER A 92 -11.19 -6.64 -7.13
N LEU A 93 -12.51 -6.87 -7.25
CA LEU A 93 -13.46 -5.81 -7.62
C LEU A 93 -13.42 -4.65 -6.60
N VAL A 94 -13.37 -4.99 -5.31
CA VAL A 94 -13.31 -4.02 -4.21
C VAL A 94 -11.98 -3.26 -4.23
N SER A 95 -10.86 -3.92 -4.49
CA SER A 95 -9.56 -3.27 -4.68
C SER A 95 -9.62 -2.23 -5.82
N ASP A 96 -10.09 -2.64 -7.01
CA ASP A 96 -10.23 -1.74 -8.16
C ASP A 96 -11.13 -0.52 -7.85
N GLU A 97 -12.23 -0.75 -7.13
CA GLU A 97 -13.15 0.33 -6.73
C GLU A 97 -12.51 1.31 -5.75
N PHE A 98 -11.73 0.82 -4.79
CA PHE A 98 -11.01 1.70 -3.87
C PHE A 98 -9.86 2.44 -4.52
N GLU A 99 -9.10 1.81 -5.41
CA GLU A 99 -8.06 2.50 -6.20
C GLU A 99 -8.67 3.62 -7.05
N SER A 100 -9.81 3.37 -7.69
CA SER A 100 -10.53 4.41 -8.43
C SER A 100 -10.94 5.58 -7.53
N ARG A 101 -11.45 5.32 -6.31
CA ARG A 101 -11.78 6.38 -5.34
C ARG A 101 -10.54 7.11 -4.83
N ALA A 102 -9.43 6.41 -4.61
CA ALA A 102 -8.15 6.98 -4.16
C ALA A 102 -7.53 7.98 -5.15
N SER A 103 -7.91 7.90 -6.44
CA SER A 103 -7.49 8.90 -7.44
C SER A 103 -8.12 10.28 -7.20
N VAL A 104 -9.32 10.32 -6.61
CA VAL A 104 -10.06 11.56 -6.33
C VAL A 104 -9.86 12.00 -4.88
N GLU A 105 -9.91 11.06 -3.96
CA GLU A 105 -9.75 11.33 -2.53
C GLU A 105 -8.27 11.18 -2.08
N ASN A 106 -7.98 11.42 -0.81
CA ASN A 106 -6.64 11.16 -0.26
C ASN A 106 -6.63 9.84 0.51
N TYR A 107 -6.99 8.77 -0.18
CA TYR A 107 -7.02 7.41 0.35
C TYR A 107 -5.76 6.64 -0.05
N GLY A 108 -5.34 5.72 0.82
CA GLY A 108 -4.35 4.70 0.50
C GLY A 108 -5.03 3.35 0.35
N VAL A 109 -4.64 2.59 -0.65
CA VAL A 109 -5.22 1.26 -0.92
C VAL A 109 -4.08 0.27 -1.01
N ALA A 110 -4.20 -0.87 -0.33
CA ALA A 110 -3.28 -1.96 -0.55
C ALA A 110 -4.01 -3.28 -0.39
N TYR A 111 -3.49 -4.31 -1.04
CA TYR A 111 -4.10 -5.62 -1.01
C TYR A 111 -3.06 -6.73 -0.93
N ILE A 112 -3.47 -7.91 -0.47
CA ILE A 112 -2.70 -9.15 -0.49
C ILE A 112 -3.63 -10.29 -0.91
N TYR A 113 -3.14 -11.15 -1.79
CA TYR A 113 -3.79 -12.40 -2.17
C TYR A 113 -2.94 -13.55 -1.64
N PHE A 114 -3.35 -14.13 -0.51
CA PHE A 114 -2.70 -15.30 0.05
C PHE A 114 -2.90 -16.51 -0.87
N ASN A 115 -1.93 -17.42 -0.85
CA ASN A 115 -1.96 -18.64 -1.64
C ASN A 115 -1.18 -19.72 -0.90
N PHE A 116 -1.87 -20.76 -0.46
CA PHE A 116 -1.26 -21.84 0.32
C PHE A 116 -0.05 -22.49 -0.39
N LYS A 117 -0.03 -22.48 -1.74
CA LYS A 117 1.07 -23.07 -2.54
C LYS A 117 2.36 -22.25 -2.52
N GLU A 118 2.30 -21.03 -2.00
CA GLU A 118 3.41 -20.08 -1.98
C GLU A 118 3.74 -19.61 -0.57
N GLN A 119 3.31 -20.35 0.46
CA GLN A 119 3.54 -19.98 1.88
C GLN A 119 5.01 -19.69 2.19
N GLU A 120 5.93 -20.49 1.66
CA GLU A 120 7.39 -20.27 1.79
C GLU A 120 7.85 -18.90 1.24
N GLN A 121 7.07 -18.30 0.35
CA GLN A 121 7.32 -17.00 -0.29
C GLN A 121 6.39 -15.89 0.25
N GLN A 122 5.52 -16.22 1.21
CA GLN A 122 4.54 -15.33 1.82
C GLN A 122 4.85 -15.17 3.30
N HIS A 123 5.97 -14.53 3.62
CA HIS A 123 6.37 -14.30 5.01
C HIS A 123 5.87 -12.93 5.53
N PRO A 124 5.56 -12.73 6.83
CA PRO A 124 5.00 -11.48 7.35
C PRO A 124 5.81 -10.21 7.02
N ILE A 125 7.15 -10.32 7.00
CA ILE A 125 8.04 -9.22 6.58
C ILE A 125 7.83 -8.84 5.10
N GLN A 126 7.66 -9.82 4.22
CA GLN A 126 7.43 -9.59 2.79
C GLN A 126 6.02 -9.04 2.56
N ALA A 127 5.02 -9.59 3.26
CA ALA A 127 3.65 -9.09 3.24
C ALA A 127 3.58 -7.62 3.68
N LEU A 128 4.21 -7.27 4.81
CA LEU A 128 4.22 -5.90 5.31
C LEU A 128 5.01 -4.96 4.38
N SER A 129 6.14 -5.43 3.83
CA SER A 129 6.90 -4.68 2.81
C SER A 129 6.08 -4.42 1.55
N SER A 130 5.27 -5.39 1.10
CA SER A 130 4.37 -5.24 -0.05
C SER A 130 3.31 -4.17 0.21
N LEU A 131 2.66 -4.21 1.38
CA LEU A 131 1.68 -3.18 1.78
C LEU A 131 2.32 -1.79 1.83
N ILE A 132 3.51 -1.69 2.44
CA ILE A 132 4.26 -0.44 2.53
C ILE A 132 4.59 0.10 1.14
N LYS A 133 5.05 -0.75 0.22
CA LYS A 133 5.37 -0.34 -1.15
C LYS A 133 4.13 0.16 -1.88
N GLN A 134 3.04 -0.59 -1.85
CA GLN A 134 1.77 -0.20 -2.47
C GLN A 134 1.27 1.15 -1.92
N LEU A 135 1.40 1.40 -0.62
CA LEU A 135 1.00 2.68 -0.04
C LEU A 135 1.98 3.82 -0.38
N LEU A 136 3.30 3.58 -0.38
CA LEU A 136 4.30 4.60 -0.71
C LEU A 136 4.18 5.09 -2.16
N THR A 137 3.80 4.24 -3.11
CA THR A 137 3.56 4.67 -4.49
C THR A 137 2.38 5.66 -4.59
N GLN A 138 1.43 5.59 -3.66
CA GLN A 138 0.25 6.46 -3.60
C GLN A 138 0.47 7.75 -2.78
N VAL A 139 1.58 7.89 -2.05
CA VAL A 139 1.88 9.12 -1.29
C VAL A 139 2.04 10.30 -2.24
N LYS A 140 1.19 11.33 -2.09
CA LYS A 140 1.23 12.56 -2.89
C LYS A 140 2.45 13.41 -2.53
N GLY A 141 3.01 14.10 -3.52
CA GLY A 141 4.20 14.94 -3.35
C GLY A 141 5.51 14.21 -3.66
N SER A 142 6.62 14.96 -3.63
CA SER A 142 7.94 14.44 -4.02
C SER A 142 8.68 13.76 -2.87
N LYS A 143 8.48 14.22 -1.62
CA LYS A 143 9.13 13.65 -0.43
C LYS A 143 8.36 12.45 0.10
N LEU A 144 9.09 11.41 0.49
CA LEU A 144 8.52 10.27 1.21
C LEU A 144 8.55 10.52 2.72
N PRO A 145 7.78 9.77 3.51
CA PRO A 145 7.92 9.82 4.96
C PRO A 145 9.36 9.48 5.39
N ALA A 146 9.88 10.18 6.40
CA ALA A 146 11.29 10.09 6.80
C ALA A 146 11.69 8.67 7.20
N GLU A 147 10.79 7.93 7.84
CA GLU A 147 10.97 6.55 8.24
C GLU A 147 11.20 5.63 7.03
N ALA A 148 10.54 5.90 5.89
CA ALA A 148 10.72 5.11 4.67
C ALA A 148 12.11 5.37 4.04
N GLU A 149 12.56 6.63 4.06
CA GLU A 149 13.92 6.97 3.60
C GLU A 149 14.98 6.34 4.51
N LYS A 150 14.77 6.39 5.84
CA LYS A 150 15.64 5.77 6.83
C LYS A 150 15.71 4.25 6.67
N LEU A 151 14.56 3.58 6.50
CA LEU A 151 14.48 2.14 6.24
C LEU A 151 15.32 1.75 5.02
N TYR A 152 15.25 2.57 3.97
CA TYR A 152 16.04 2.33 2.77
C TYR A 152 17.53 2.47 3.04
N ASP A 153 17.96 3.57 3.68
CA ASP A 153 19.38 3.84 3.91
C ASP A 153 20.02 2.78 4.81
N GLU A 154 19.38 2.40 5.91
CA GLU A 154 19.95 1.49 6.91
C GLU A 154 19.96 0.02 6.48
N PHE A 155 18.99 -0.41 5.67
CA PHE A 155 18.80 -1.83 5.37
C PHE A 155 18.84 -2.11 3.87
N ILE A 156 17.94 -1.48 3.11
CA ILE A 156 17.69 -1.87 1.72
C ILE A 156 18.88 -1.51 0.82
N SER A 157 19.50 -0.34 1.04
CA SER A 157 20.67 0.11 0.29
C SER A 157 21.87 -0.83 0.45
N GLU A 158 21.98 -1.48 1.61
CA GLU A 158 22.99 -2.47 1.95
C GLU A 158 22.55 -3.92 1.67
N LYS A 159 21.42 -4.11 0.97
CA LYS A 159 20.82 -5.43 0.66
C LYS A 159 20.53 -6.28 1.90
N LYS A 160 20.23 -5.63 3.03
CA LYS A 160 19.82 -6.29 4.28
C LYS A 160 18.29 -6.35 4.37
N GLN A 161 17.79 -7.43 4.95
CA GLN A 161 16.38 -7.53 5.26
C GLN A 161 16.03 -6.59 6.42
N PRO A 162 15.04 -5.69 6.27
CA PRO A 162 14.64 -4.82 7.36
C PRO A 162 13.98 -5.63 8.49
N PRO A 163 14.24 -5.28 9.76
CA PRO A 163 13.51 -5.85 10.89
C PRO A 163 12.03 -5.50 10.82
N PHE A 164 11.19 -6.39 11.36
CA PHE A 164 9.74 -6.20 11.36
C PHE A 164 9.32 -4.89 12.04
N GLN A 165 9.96 -4.52 13.15
CA GLN A 165 9.67 -3.27 13.88
C GLN A 165 9.92 -2.00 13.05
N ASN A 166 10.97 -1.98 12.23
CA ASN A 166 11.25 -0.86 11.35
C ASN A 166 10.15 -0.73 10.28
N LEU A 167 9.63 -1.85 9.75
CA LEU A 167 8.49 -1.83 8.84
C LEU A 167 7.22 -1.30 9.53
N GLN A 168 6.97 -1.65 10.79
CA GLN A 168 5.84 -1.11 11.56
C GLN A 168 5.93 0.41 11.73
N GLN A 169 7.13 0.93 12.02
CA GLN A 169 7.37 2.38 12.11
C GLN A 169 7.09 3.08 10.77
N VAL A 170 7.54 2.49 9.67
CA VAL A 170 7.27 2.99 8.32
C VAL A 170 5.78 2.98 8.03
N LEU A 171 5.05 1.89 8.35
CA LEU A 171 3.60 1.81 8.15
C LEU A 171 2.87 2.91 8.95
N SER A 172 3.24 3.11 10.21
CA SER A 172 2.69 4.16 11.07
C SER A 172 2.90 5.54 10.47
N SER A 173 4.11 5.84 9.98
CA SER A 173 4.43 7.12 9.35
C SER A 173 3.68 7.33 8.03
N ILE A 174 3.63 6.31 7.16
CA ILE A 174 2.87 6.35 5.90
C ILE A 174 1.39 6.63 6.16
N SER A 175 0.83 6.09 7.24
CA SER A 175 -0.58 6.29 7.59
C SER A 175 -0.95 7.77 7.70
N GLN A 176 -0.02 8.64 8.07
CA GLN A 176 -0.24 10.08 8.21
C GLN A 176 -0.41 10.78 6.86
N SER A 177 0.07 10.17 5.77
CA SER A 177 -0.08 10.67 4.40
C SER A 177 -1.51 10.54 3.87
N PHE A 178 -2.35 9.73 4.51
CA PHE A 178 -3.68 9.39 4.04
C PHE A 178 -4.77 9.76 5.05
N THR A 179 -5.90 10.22 4.52
CA THR A 179 -7.13 10.45 5.32
C THR A 179 -7.77 9.14 5.72
N ARG A 180 -7.58 8.09 4.91
CA ARG A 180 -8.06 6.74 5.16
C ARG A 180 -7.22 5.72 4.40
N ILE A 181 -7.05 4.54 4.97
CA ILE A 181 -6.42 3.41 4.30
C ILE A 181 -7.41 2.24 4.22
N PHE A 182 -7.51 1.61 3.04
CA PHE A 182 -8.23 0.37 2.82
C PHE A 182 -7.22 -0.75 2.56
N LEU A 183 -7.28 -1.78 3.39
CA LEU A 183 -6.50 -3.00 3.21
C LEU A 183 -7.43 -4.14 2.82
N VAL A 184 -7.15 -4.83 1.71
CA VAL A 184 -7.93 -5.97 1.23
C VAL A 184 -7.09 -7.23 1.31
N PHE A 185 -7.54 -8.21 2.09
CA PHE A 185 -6.90 -9.52 2.20
C PHE A 185 -7.81 -10.58 1.61
N ASP A 186 -7.33 -11.31 0.60
CA ASP A 186 -8.02 -12.47 0.04
C ASP A 186 -7.37 -13.76 0.50
N ALA A 187 -8.19 -14.80 0.71
CA ALA A 187 -7.77 -16.13 1.17
C ALA A 187 -6.96 -16.10 2.48
N LEU A 188 -7.38 -15.29 3.46
CA LEU A 188 -6.66 -15.13 4.73
C LEU A 188 -6.44 -16.45 5.49
N ASP A 189 -7.34 -17.41 5.30
CA ASP A 189 -7.24 -18.77 5.83
C ASP A 189 -6.09 -19.60 5.22
N GLU A 190 -5.47 -19.12 4.15
CA GLU A 190 -4.32 -19.75 3.51
C GLU A 190 -2.96 -19.15 3.94
N CYS A 191 -2.94 -18.16 4.84
CA CYS A 191 -1.69 -17.59 5.35
C CYS A 191 -1.01 -18.52 6.37
N ASP A 192 0.32 -18.46 6.44
CA ASP A 192 1.12 -19.25 7.38
C ASP A 192 0.86 -18.86 8.86
N GLU A 193 1.09 -19.77 9.80
CA GLU A 193 0.98 -19.51 11.25
C GLU A 193 1.95 -18.40 11.73
N GLU A 194 3.07 -18.19 11.04
CA GLU A 194 4.03 -17.09 11.32
C GLU A 194 3.38 -15.70 11.32
N PHE A 195 2.26 -15.50 10.59
CA PHE A 195 1.51 -14.24 10.63
C PHE A 195 0.92 -13.94 12.01
N ASN A 196 0.50 -14.99 12.72
CA ASN A 196 0.00 -14.87 14.09
C ASN A 196 1.15 -14.62 15.06
N GLU A 197 2.25 -15.38 14.95
CA GLU A 197 3.42 -15.27 15.84
C GLU A 197 4.05 -13.87 15.80
N ARG A 198 4.19 -13.30 14.60
CA ARG A 198 4.77 -11.96 14.42
C ARG A 198 3.77 -10.83 14.65
N SER A 199 2.55 -11.16 15.13
CA SER A 199 1.50 -10.18 15.39
C SER A 199 1.21 -9.30 14.17
N PHE A 200 1.26 -9.88 12.96
CA PHE A 200 1.14 -9.14 11.70
C PHE A 200 -0.15 -8.32 11.67
N PHE A 201 -1.29 -8.95 11.94
CA PHE A 201 -2.58 -8.25 11.94
C PHE A 201 -2.69 -7.20 13.05
N HIS A 202 -2.06 -7.44 14.21
CA HIS A 202 -2.00 -6.44 15.27
C HIS A 202 -1.21 -5.20 14.82
N SER A 203 -0.14 -5.38 14.04
CA SER A 203 0.63 -4.26 13.50
C SER A 203 -0.19 -3.33 12.61
N LEU A 204 -1.21 -3.86 11.93
CA LEU A 204 -2.12 -3.08 11.07
C LEU A 204 -3.12 -2.24 11.86
N MET A 205 -3.30 -2.51 13.17
CA MET A 205 -4.21 -1.75 14.02
C MET A 205 -3.79 -0.28 14.17
N VAL A 206 -2.51 0.04 13.94
CA VAL A 206 -2.01 1.43 13.89
C VAL A 206 -2.69 2.28 12.81
N LEU A 207 -3.31 1.63 11.82
CA LEU A 207 -4.01 2.29 10.72
C LEU A 207 -5.47 2.65 11.07
N GLN A 208 -6.00 2.16 12.19
CA GLN A 208 -7.35 2.49 12.63
C GLN A 208 -7.35 3.90 13.24
N LYS A 209 -7.88 4.87 12.49
CA LYS A 209 -8.12 6.26 12.92
C LYS A 209 -9.60 6.51 13.13
#